data_AF-A0AA89Q473-F1
#
_entry.id   AF-A0AA89Q473-F1
#
_cell.length_a   1.000
_cell.length_b   1.000
_cell.length_c   1.000
_cell.angle_alpha   90.00
_cell.angle_beta   90.00
_cell.angle_gamma   90.00
#
_symmetry.space_group_name_H-M   'P 1'
#
loop_
_entity.id
_entity.type
_entity.pdbx_description
1 polymer ?
#
loop_
_entity_poly.entity_id
_entity_poly.type
_entity_poly.pdbx_seq_one_letter_code
_entity_poly.pdbx_strand_id
1 'polypeptide(L)'
;MWRSACAAPTGPKSSGTCASSSPTASSRTPERPRDLKTGELHRIDAADPAAFTAFPRLSADNRHLAFASADPGDTNRTTRAYVRDLRTGRTALASPDAQGGPNDQSVSAPVIDRHGRTVAFGSASPDLVPGDTYDTSHVYIRHLK
;
A
#
# COMPACT_ATOMS: atom_id res chain seq x y z
N MET A 1 -23.29 0.59 31.75
CA MET A 1 -22.78 -0.40 32.71
C MET A 1 -21.39 -0.83 32.24
N TRP A 2 -20.26 -0.76 32.95
CA TRP A 2 -19.96 -0.52 34.37
C TRP A 2 -21.02 -1.09 35.30
N ARG A 3 -20.81 -2.29 35.81
CA ARG A 3 -21.69 -2.85 36.85
C ARG A 3 -21.48 -2.02 38.13
N SER A 4 -22.44 -1.16 38.41
CA SER A 4 -22.80 -0.77 39.77
C SER A 4 -24.32 -0.91 39.91
N ALA A 5 -24.64 -1.66 40.96
CA ALA A 5 -25.89 -1.94 41.65
C ALA A 5 -27.23 -1.37 41.14
N CYS A 6 -28.22 -2.27 41.15
CA CYS A 6 -29.65 -1.97 41.13
C CYS A 6 -30.07 -1.09 42.32
N ALA A 7 -30.98 -0.15 42.05
CA ALA A 7 -32.10 0.13 42.93
C ALA A 7 -33.35 0.30 42.05
N ALA A 8 -34.36 -0.54 42.28
CA ALA A 8 -35.70 -0.43 41.69
C ALA A 8 -36.60 0.39 42.65
N PRO A 9 -37.74 0.94 42.17
CA PRO A 9 -38.33 2.18 42.67
C PRO A 9 -39.31 1.99 43.84
N THR A 10 -39.43 3.00 44.70
CA THR A 10 -40.48 3.09 45.72
C THR A 10 -41.22 4.42 45.62
N GLY A 11 -42.49 4.39 45.19
CA GLY A 11 -43.50 5.39 45.56
C GLY A 11 -43.62 6.64 44.68
N PRO A 12 -44.78 7.33 44.73
CA PRO A 12 -45.48 7.75 43.51
C PRO A 12 -45.36 9.25 43.16
N LYS A 13 -45.49 9.51 41.85
CA LYS A 13 -46.00 10.72 41.20
C LYS A 13 -45.47 12.09 41.71
N SER A 14 -44.49 12.63 40.99
CA SER A 14 -44.48 14.06 40.69
C SER A 14 -43.84 14.32 39.32
N SER A 15 -44.61 14.95 38.45
CA SER A 15 -44.26 15.40 37.10
C SER A 15 -43.00 16.26 37.08
N GLY A 16 -41.92 15.74 36.49
CA GLY A 16 -40.72 16.50 36.16
C GLY A 16 -40.53 16.50 34.64
N THR A 17 -40.75 17.65 34.02
CA THR A 17 -40.56 17.88 32.58
C THR A 17 -39.06 17.80 32.26
N CYS A 18 -38.62 16.77 31.53
CA CYS A 18 -37.27 16.74 30.96
C CYS A 18 -37.35 17.24 29.51
N ALA A 19 -36.75 18.40 29.25
CA ALA A 19 -36.63 18.98 27.93
C ALA A 19 -35.86 18.03 27.00
N SER A 20 -36.47 17.69 25.86
CA SER A 20 -35.81 16.96 24.77
C SER A 20 -35.04 17.97 23.91
N SER A 21 -33.72 18.00 24.02
CA SER A 21 -32.87 18.65 23.02
C SER A 21 -32.51 17.63 21.92
N SER A 22 -33.01 17.88 20.72
CA SER A 22 -32.57 17.17 19.51
C SER A 22 -31.12 17.56 19.20
N PRO A 23 -30.18 16.62 19.03
CA PRO A 23 -28.87 16.98 18.51
C PRO A 23 -28.97 17.34 17.02
N THR A 24 -28.66 18.60 16.71
CA THR A 24 -28.47 19.12 15.36
C THR A 24 -27.51 18.22 14.58
N ALA A 25 -27.84 17.92 13.32
CA ALA A 25 -27.02 17.13 12.41
C ALA A 25 -25.59 17.67 12.35
N SER A 26 -24.63 16.93 12.94
CA SER A 26 -23.22 17.18 12.72
C SER A 26 -22.86 16.54 11.38
N SER A 27 -22.51 17.37 10.40
CA SER A 27 -21.94 16.98 9.13
C SER A 27 -20.72 16.11 9.38
N ARG A 28 -20.89 14.79 9.28
CA ARG A 28 -19.81 13.83 9.39
C ARG A 28 -18.98 13.94 8.11
N THR A 29 -17.96 14.80 8.13
CA THR A 29 -16.90 14.80 7.14
C THR A 29 -16.33 13.37 7.04
N PRO A 30 -16.18 12.78 5.85
CA PRO A 30 -15.52 11.49 5.73
C PRO A 30 -14.07 11.65 6.22
N GLU A 31 -13.73 10.93 7.28
CA GLU A 31 -12.41 10.93 7.90
C GLU A 31 -11.37 10.51 6.86
N ARG A 32 -10.45 11.41 6.53
CA ARG A 32 -9.26 11.07 5.74
C ARG A 32 -8.39 10.17 6.62
N PRO A 33 -7.91 9.00 6.16
CA PRO A 33 -6.95 8.23 6.93
C PRO A 33 -5.63 9.02 6.97
N ARG A 34 -5.39 9.74 8.07
CA ARG A 34 -4.08 10.26 8.47
C ARG A 34 -3.31 9.11 9.13
N ASP A 35 -2.00 9.06 8.95
CA ASP A 35 -1.17 8.26 9.85
C ASP A 35 -1.16 8.94 11.25
N LEU A 36 -1.63 8.22 12.28
CA LEU A 36 -2.34 8.76 13.46
C LEU A 36 -1.46 9.16 14.66
N LYS A 37 -0.14 9.27 14.54
CA LYS A 37 0.72 9.61 15.69
C LYS A 37 1.57 10.89 15.57
N THR A 38 2.02 11.27 14.38
CA THR A 38 2.79 12.51 14.18
C THR A 38 2.24 13.38 13.04
N GLY A 39 1.41 12.81 12.15
CA GLY A 39 0.91 13.48 10.95
C GLY A 39 1.99 13.77 9.91
N GLU A 40 3.19 13.23 10.07
CA GLU A 40 4.32 13.42 9.16
C GLU A 40 4.15 12.56 7.91
N LEU A 41 4.36 13.16 6.74
CA LEU A 41 4.28 12.50 5.44
C LEU A 41 5.69 12.31 4.89
N HIS A 42 6.09 11.06 4.66
CA HIS A 42 7.36 10.72 4.03
C HIS A 42 7.16 10.24 2.59
N ARG A 43 7.95 10.79 1.67
CA ARG A 43 8.02 10.32 0.28
C ARG A 43 8.99 9.13 0.20
N ILE A 44 8.57 8.04 -0.43
CA ILE A 44 9.28 6.74 -0.45
C ILE A 44 9.85 6.41 -1.86
N ASP A 45 9.83 7.39 -2.78
CA ASP A 45 10.22 7.19 -4.17
C ASP A 45 11.72 6.91 -4.38
N ALA A 46 12.02 6.42 -5.60
CA ALA A 46 13.37 6.22 -6.10
C ALA A 46 14.13 7.56 -6.17
N ALA A 47 15.45 7.51 -6.31
CA ALA A 47 16.36 8.66 -6.21
C ALA A 47 16.01 9.88 -7.11
N ASP A 48 15.11 9.71 -8.09
CA ASP A 48 14.61 10.76 -8.96
C ASP A 48 13.18 11.19 -8.58
N PRO A 49 12.95 12.45 -8.12
CA PRO A 49 11.63 12.99 -7.82
C PRO A 49 10.67 13.04 -9.02
N ALA A 50 11.16 12.94 -10.25
CA ALA A 50 10.36 12.95 -11.47
C ALA A 50 9.96 11.54 -11.95
N ALA A 51 10.49 10.48 -11.35
CA ALA A 51 10.18 9.11 -11.75
C ALA A 51 8.71 8.78 -11.47
N PHE A 52 7.97 8.46 -12.54
CA PHE A 52 6.60 7.97 -12.41
C PHE A 52 6.60 6.73 -11.52
N THR A 53 5.86 6.78 -10.41
CA THR A 53 5.76 5.70 -9.44
C THR A 53 4.30 5.36 -9.20
N ALA A 54 3.94 4.08 -9.30
CA ALA A 54 2.56 3.62 -9.26
C ALA A 54 2.42 2.27 -8.55
N PHE A 55 1.16 1.90 -8.30
CA PHE A 55 0.74 0.61 -7.75
C PHE A 55 1.45 0.22 -6.43
N PRO A 56 1.47 1.09 -5.40
CA PRO A 56 2.10 0.73 -4.14
C PRO A 56 1.39 -0.45 -3.49
N ARG A 57 2.19 -1.37 -2.93
CA ARG A 57 1.74 -2.53 -2.15
C ARG A 57 2.65 -2.73 -0.94
N LEU A 58 2.08 -2.60 0.25
CA LEU A 58 2.78 -2.83 1.50
C LEU A 58 2.69 -4.32 1.89
N SER A 59 3.79 -4.91 2.33
CA SER A 59 3.80 -6.23 2.93
C SER A 59 2.97 -6.24 4.23
N ALA A 60 2.35 -7.37 4.56
CA ALA A 60 1.50 -7.45 5.75
C ALA A 60 2.28 -7.32 7.09
N ASP A 61 3.60 -7.47 7.07
CA ASP A 61 4.49 -7.12 8.20
C ASP A 61 4.92 -5.65 8.23
N ASN A 62 4.42 -4.81 7.32
CA ASN A 62 4.71 -3.38 7.15
C ASN A 62 6.20 -3.05 6.98
N ARG A 63 7.02 -4.02 6.59
CA ARG A 63 8.47 -3.82 6.44
C ARG A 63 8.87 -3.53 5.00
N HIS A 64 8.13 -4.02 4.01
CA HIS A 64 8.52 -3.95 2.61
C HIS A 64 7.43 -3.28 1.78
N LEU A 65 7.82 -2.37 0.89
CA LEU A 65 6.94 -1.74 -0.09
C LEU A 65 7.32 -2.20 -1.49
N ALA A 66 6.42 -2.90 -2.18
CA ALA A 66 6.51 -3.12 -3.62
C ALA A 66 5.83 -2.00 -4.38
N PHE A 67 6.43 -1.58 -5.49
CA PHE A 67 5.88 -0.54 -6.36
C PHE A 67 6.46 -0.64 -7.76
N ALA A 68 5.77 -0.08 -8.74
CA ALA A 68 6.30 0.11 -10.09
C ALA A 68 6.91 1.51 -10.18
N SER A 69 8.13 1.64 -10.71
CA SER A 69 8.77 2.94 -10.94
C SER A 69 9.62 2.92 -12.20
N ALA A 70 9.81 4.06 -12.85
CA ALA A 70 10.81 4.19 -13.91
C ALA A 70 12.21 4.37 -13.29
N ASP A 71 13.26 3.91 -13.97
CA ASP A 71 14.62 4.21 -13.53
C ASP A 71 14.91 5.72 -13.65
N PRO A 72 15.78 6.28 -12.79
CA PRO A 72 16.24 7.66 -12.92
C PRO A 72 16.78 7.94 -14.33
N GLY A 73 16.28 9.01 -14.95
CA GLY A 73 16.67 9.40 -16.31
C GLY A 73 16.04 8.58 -17.44
N ASP A 74 15.15 7.62 -17.15
CA ASP A 74 14.40 6.90 -18.18
C ASP A 74 13.28 7.80 -18.76
N THR A 75 13.55 8.40 -19.92
CA THR A 75 12.61 9.26 -20.63
C THR A 75 11.42 8.52 -21.23
N ASN A 76 11.57 7.21 -21.45
CA ASN A 76 10.53 6.36 -22.02
C ASN A 76 9.52 5.94 -20.95
N ARG A 77 9.83 6.19 -19.67
CA ARG A 77 8.99 5.87 -18.50
C ARG A 77 8.67 4.38 -18.42
N THR A 78 9.59 3.52 -18.89
CA THR A 78 9.47 2.08 -18.74
C THR A 78 9.59 1.73 -17.27
N THR A 79 8.50 1.20 -16.70
CA THR A 79 8.47 0.92 -15.26
C THR A 79 8.97 -0.48 -14.95
N ARG A 80 9.77 -0.60 -13.89
CA ARG A 80 10.15 -1.88 -13.29
C ARG A 80 9.54 -2.05 -11.91
N ALA A 81 9.44 -3.29 -11.46
CA ALA A 81 9.00 -3.58 -10.10
C ALA A 81 10.20 -3.40 -9.17
N TYR A 82 10.02 -2.66 -8.09
CA TYR A 82 11.00 -2.52 -7.03
C TYR A 82 10.40 -2.94 -5.69
N VAL A 83 11.25 -3.40 -4.79
CA VAL A 83 10.92 -3.59 -3.38
C VAL A 83 11.84 -2.75 -2.53
N ARG A 84 11.26 -1.97 -1.62
CA ARG A 84 11.99 -1.18 -0.63
C ARG A 84 11.78 -1.74 0.77
N ASP A 85 12.89 -2.04 1.46
CA ASP A 85 12.88 -2.31 2.90
C ASP A 85 12.77 -0.96 3.63
N LEU A 86 11.64 -0.74 4.29
CA LEU A 86 11.29 0.51 4.98
C LEU A 86 12.10 0.74 6.26
N ARG A 87 12.71 -0.32 6.82
CA ARG A 87 13.56 -0.22 8.02
C ARG A 87 14.96 0.25 7.68
N THR A 88 15.51 -0.21 6.56
CA THR A 88 16.88 0.11 6.11
C THR A 88 16.93 1.17 5.04
N GLY A 89 15.79 1.50 4.42
CA GLY A 89 15.68 2.42 3.30
C GLY A 89 16.21 1.89 1.97
N ARG A 90 16.67 0.63 1.92
CA ARG A 90 17.25 0.01 0.71
C ARG A 90 16.18 -0.40 -0.28
N THR A 91 16.40 -0.07 -1.56
CA THR A 91 15.53 -0.46 -2.68
C THR A 91 16.26 -1.47 -3.56
N ALA A 92 15.56 -2.51 -3.98
CA ALA A 92 16.06 -3.55 -4.87
C ALA A 92 15.15 -3.71 -6.09
N LEU A 93 15.75 -3.98 -7.25
CA LEU A 93 15.03 -4.35 -8.47
C LEU A 93 14.38 -5.73 -8.26
N ALA A 94 13.05 -5.77 -8.35
CA ALA A 94 12.23 -6.96 -8.18
C ALA A 94 11.91 -7.68 -9.49
N SER A 95 12.03 -7.00 -10.65
CA SER A 95 11.81 -7.55 -11.99
C SER A 95 13.05 -7.42 -12.90
N PRO A 96 14.20 -8.02 -12.56
CA PRO A 96 15.32 -8.05 -13.48
C PRO A 96 15.04 -8.99 -14.65
N ASP A 97 15.73 -8.73 -15.76
CA ASP A 97 15.91 -9.71 -16.81
C ASP A 97 16.65 -10.97 -16.31
N ALA A 98 16.76 -11.98 -17.17
CA ALA A 98 17.42 -13.24 -16.88
C ALA A 98 18.92 -13.10 -16.56
N GLN A 99 19.55 -11.97 -16.89
CA GLN A 99 20.95 -11.65 -16.67
C GLN A 99 21.17 -10.76 -15.42
N GLY A 100 20.10 -10.32 -14.76
CA GLY A 100 20.13 -9.47 -13.57
C GLY A 100 20.03 -7.97 -13.85
N GLY A 101 19.89 -7.56 -15.10
CA GLY A 101 19.70 -6.19 -15.55
C GLY A 101 18.22 -5.75 -15.60
N PRO A 102 17.94 -4.53 -16.03
CA PRO A 102 16.57 -4.04 -16.22
C PRO A 102 15.93 -4.68 -17.46
N ASN A 103 14.67 -5.09 -17.33
CA ASN A 103 13.87 -5.54 -18.46
C ASN A 103 13.48 -4.40 -19.42
N ASP A 104 13.07 -4.77 -20.63
CA ASP A 104 12.81 -3.86 -21.75
C ASP A 104 11.35 -3.37 -21.83
N GLN A 105 10.40 -4.06 -21.18
CA GLN A 105 8.99 -3.69 -21.15
C GLN A 105 8.50 -3.36 -19.73
N SER A 106 7.48 -2.50 -19.66
CA SER A 106 6.91 -2.09 -18.38
C SER A 106 6.29 -3.26 -17.61
N VAL A 107 6.39 -3.19 -16.28
CA VAL A 107 5.66 -4.06 -15.38
C VAL A 107 4.28 -3.48 -15.03
N SER A 108 3.37 -4.34 -14.62
CA SER A 108 2.05 -3.97 -14.13
C SER A 108 1.71 -4.68 -12.83
N ALA A 109 0.97 -3.98 -11.97
CA ALA A 109 0.36 -4.50 -10.75
C ALA A 109 1.27 -5.40 -9.87
N PRO A 110 2.47 -4.93 -9.46
CA PRO A 110 3.31 -5.71 -8.56
C PRO A 110 2.58 -5.97 -7.24
N VAL A 111 2.69 -7.17 -6.70
CA VAL A 111 2.19 -7.59 -5.39
C VAL A 111 3.29 -8.30 -4.62
N ILE A 112 3.28 -8.18 -3.30
CA ILE A 112 4.32 -8.73 -2.41
C ILE A 112 3.69 -9.59 -1.33
N ASP A 113 4.36 -10.67 -0.96
CA ASP A 113 3.91 -11.53 0.14
C ASP A 113 4.02 -10.85 1.52
N ARG A 114 3.55 -11.55 2.56
CA ARG A 114 3.56 -11.07 3.94
C ARG A 114 4.93 -10.58 4.42
N HIS A 115 6.01 -11.21 3.94
CA HIS A 115 7.36 -11.08 4.50
C HIS A 115 8.35 -10.38 3.59
N GLY A 116 7.91 -9.93 2.41
CA GLY A 116 8.79 -9.34 1.42
C GLY A 116 9.70 -10.33 0.70
N ARG A 117 9.35 -11.63 0.66
CA ARG A 117 10.21 -12.68 0.09
C ARG A 117 9.79 -13.11 -1.31
N THR A 118 8.55 -12.82 -1.68
CA THR A 118 8.00 -13.20 -2.98
C THR A 118 7.25 -12.01 -3.56
N VAL A 119 7.54 -11.70 -4.83
CA VAL A 119 6.85 -10.66 -5.60
C VAL A 119 6.25 -11.30 -6.84
N ALA A 120 4.99 -10.98 -7.15
CA ALA A 120 4.39 -11.30 -8.44
C ALA A 120 4.06 -10.02 -9.20
N PHE A 121 4.18 -10.03 -10.52
CA PHE A 121 3.90 -8.88 -11.38
C PHE A 121 3.56 -9.34 -12.80
N GLY A 122 2.86 -8.51 -13.56
CA GLY A 122 2.59 -8.74 -14.97
C GLY A 122 3.58 -8.00 -15.87
N SER A 123 4.00 -8.57 -17.00
CA SER A 123 4.79 -7.87 -18.03
C SER A 123 4.70 -8.58 -19.38
N ALA A 124 4.98 -7.86 -20.47
CA ALA A 124 5.16 -8.43 -21.81
C ALA A 124 6.65 -8.55 -22.19
N SER A 125 7.57 -8.36 -21.24
CA SER A 125 9.01 -8.43 -21.51
C SER A 125 9.44 -9.88 -21.70
N PRO A 126 10.01 -10.25 -22.86
CA PRO A 126 10.56 -11.60 -23.08
C PRO A 126 11.87 -11.81 -22.31
N ASP A 127 12.51 -10.74 -21.84
CA ASP A 127 13.83 -10.79 -21.20
C ASP A 127 13.75 -11.31 -19.76
N LEU A 128 12.53 -11.39 -19.19
CA LEU A 128 12.29 -11.86 -17.83
C LEU A 128 12.56 -13.34 -17.65
N VAL A 129 12.25 -14.16 -18.66
CA VAL A 129 12.42 -15.61 -18.63
C VAL A 129 12.98 -16.07 -19.97
N PRO A 130 14.12 -16.80 -20.00
CA PRO A 130 14.68 -17.28 -21.25
C PRO A 130 13.69 -18.12 -22.06
N GLY A 131 13.50 -17.76 -23.33
CA GLY A 131 12.59 -18.45 -24.22
C GLY A 131 11.13 -17.99 -24.15
N ASP A 132 10.83 -16.95 -23.36
CA ASP A 132 9.55 -16.26 -23.43
C ASP A 132 9.42 -15.50 -24.77
N THR A 133 8.23 -15.50 -25.35
CA THR A 133 7.98 -14.98 -26.70
C THR A 133 7.06 -13.78 -26.68
N TYR A 134 7.20 -12.93 -27.68
CA TYR A 134 6.32 -11.78 -27.87
C TYR A 134 4.93 -12.23 -28.34
N ASP A 135 3.95 -12.25 -27.45
CA ASP A 135 2.54 -12.29 -27.87
C ASP A 135 1.59 -11.56 -26.92
N THR A 136 1.83 -11.57 -25.60
CA THR A 136 0.94 -10.94 -24.61
C THR A 136 1.68 -10.61 -23.29
N SER A 137 0.95 -10.03 -22.32
CA SER A 137 1.45 -9.85 -20.95
C SER A 137 1.27 -11.15 -20.15
N HIS A 138 2.36 -11.66 -19.57
CA HIS A 138 2.39 -12.82 -18.68
C HIS A 138 2.53 -12.41 -17.21
N VAL A 139 2.26 -13.35 -16.30
CA VAL A 139 2.47 -13.18 -14.85
C VAL A 139 3.74 -13.89 -14.43
N TYR A 140 4.62 -13.17 -13.75
CA TYR A 140 5.89 -13.68 -13.25
C TYR A 140 5.90 -13.65 -11.72
N ILE A 141 6.62 -14.60 -11.14
CA ILE A 141 6.89 -14.68 -9.70
C ILE A 141 8.40 -14.66 -9.50
N ARG A 142 8.87 -13.80 -8.60
CA ARG A 142 10.27 -13.74 -8.19
C ARG A 142 10.40 -13.91 -6.69
N HIS A 143 11.31 -14.80 -6.30
CA HIS A 143 11.77 -14.94 -4.93
C HIS A 143 12.97 -14.01 -4.67
N LEU A 144 12.89 -13.24 -3.60
CA LEU A 144 13.94 -12.33 -3.14
C LEU A 144 14.82 -13.04 -2.11
N LYS A 145 16.13 -12.72 -2.14
CA LYS A 145 17.13 -13.27 -1.22
C LYS A 145 17.16 -12.52 0.11
#